data_AF-A0A3B9M4T9-F1
#
_entry.id   AF-A0A3B9M4T9-F1
#
_cell.length_a   1.000
_cell.length_b   1.000
_cell.length_c   1.000
_cell.angle_alpha   90.00
_cell.angle_beta   90.00
_cell.angle_gamma   90.00
#
_symmetry.space_group_name_H-M   'P 1'
#
loop_
_entity.id
_entity.type
_entity.pdbx_description
1 polymer ?
#
loop_
_entity_poly.entity_id
_entity_poly.type
_entity_poly.pdbx_seq_one_letter_code
_entity_poly.pdbx_strand_id
1 'polypeptide(L)'
;GYSDSLAEIMIASSEGVEAEYTNSYYSAYVSSQAEEDGNVEMGTSYDVVRDFAKINFRNLGEESADKAVSMLGAKPIASEKLPVILDREVATSVL
;
A
#
# COMPACT_ATOMS: atom_id res chain seq x y z
N GLY A 1 -1.22 -2.08 -11.02
CA GLY A 1 -0.90 -3.46 -11.41
C GLY A 1 -1.59 -4.45 -10.48
N TYR A 2 -1.53 -5.74 -10.82
CA TYR A 2 -2.09 -6.83 -10.01
C TYR A 2 -1.09 -7.98 -9.96
N SER A 3 -1.03 -8.71 -8.85
CA SER A 3 -0.24 -9.92 -8.68
C SER A 3 -0.88 -10.84 -7.66
N ASP A 4 -0.81 -12.15 -7.88
CA ASP A 4 -1.22 -13.18 -6.93
C ASP A 4 -0.14 -14.24 -6.71
N SER A 5 -0.28 -14.98 -5.61
CA SER A 5 0.61 -16.06 -5.23
C SER A 5 -0.12 -17.09 -4.38
N LEU A 6 0.22 -18.36 -4.60
CA LEU A 6 -0.16 -19.49 -3.76
C LEU A 6 1.12 -20.07 -3.14
N ALA A 7 1.11 -20.26 -1.83
CA ALA A 7 2.21 -20.83 -1.08
C ALA A 7 1.74 -22.03 -0.27
N GLU A 8 2.54 -23.09 -0.29
CA GLU A 8 2.40 -24.27 0.56
C GLU A 8 3.64 -24.35 1.45
N ILE A 9 3.44 -24.48 2.76
CA ILE A 9 4.51 -24.37 3.74
C ILE A 9 4.44 -25.58 4.66
N MET A 10 5.49 -26.39 4.63
CA MET A 10 5.69 -27.54 5.51
C MET A 10 6.75 -27.20 6.57
N ILE A 11 6.46 -27.54 7.82
CA ILE A 11 7.34 -27.39 8.97
C ILE A 11 7.56 -28.79 9.56
N ALA A 12 8.80 -29.27 9.52
CA ALA A 12 9.20 -30.57 10.07
C ALA A 12 10.41 -30.43 11.02
N SER A 13 10.39 -31.16 12.14
CA SER A 13 11.49 -31.22 13.12
C SER A 13 11.71 -32.63 13.64
N SER A 14 12.96 -32.99 13.94
CA SER A 14 13.33 -34.26 14.57
C SER A 14 12.74 -34.44 15.97
N GLU A 15 12.35 -33.34 16.63
CA GLU A 15 11.68 -33.34 17.93
C GLU A 15 10.16 -33.60 17.81
N GLY A 16 9.67 -33.95 16.61
CA GLY A 16 8.30 -34.42 16.38
C GLY A 16 7.29 -33.36 15.92
N VAL A 17 7.74 -32.18 15.48
CA VAL A 17 6.86 -31.21 14.81
C VAL A 17 6.68 -31.63 13.35
N GLU A 18 5.44 -31.76 12.91
CA GLU A 18 5.06 -31.93 11.51
C GLU A 18 3.77 -31.13 11.29
N ALA A 19 3.85 -30.07 10.49
CA ALA A 19 2.72 -29.20 10.20
C ALA A 19 2.77 -28.69 8.76
N GLU A 20 1.61 -28.51 8.16
CA GLU A 20 1.45 -27.96 6.82
C GLU A 20 0.43 -26.82 6.86
N TYR A 21 0.67 -25.77 6.10
CA TYR A 21 -0.36 -24.80 5.78
C TYR A 21 -0.24 -24.28 4.36
N THR A 22 -1.39 -24.11 3.71
CA THR A 22 -1.52 -23.47 2.42
C THR A 22 -2.03 -22.04 2.61
N ASN A 23 -1.54 -21.12 1.78
CA ASN A 23 -2.03 -19.76 1.78
C ASN A 23 -2.00 -19.10 0.40
N SER A 24 -3.01 -18.28 0.11
CA SER A 24 -3.08 -17.40 -1.05
C SER A 24 -2.88 -15.94 -0.65
N TYR A 25 -2.24 -15.16 -1.52
CA TYR A 25 -2.19 -13.71 -1.44
C TYR A 25 -2.51 -13.11 -2.80
N TYR A 26 -3.30 -12.05 -2.78
CA TYR A 26 -3.65 -11.24 -3.93
C TYR A 26 -3.29 -9.80 -3.61
N SER A 27 -2.65 -9.13 -4.54
CA SER A 27 -2.21 -7.74 -4.39
C SER A 27 -2.60 -6.94 -5.62
N ALA A 28 -2.99 -5.70 -5.38
CA ALA A 28 -3.25 -4.74 -6.44
C ALA A 28 -2.70 -3.38 -6.01
N TYR A 29 -2.30 -2.58 -6.99
CA TYR A 29 -1.94 -1.19 -6.78
C TYR A 29 -2.42 -0.33 -7.93
N VAL A 30 -2.70 0.93 -7.66
CA VAL A 30 -3.08 1.93 -8.66
C VAL A 30 -2.22 3.17 -8.46
N SER A 31 -1.65 3.67 -9.55
CA SER A 31 -0.92 4.95 -9.55
C SER A 31 -1.62 5.90 -10.51
N SER A 32 -1.94 7.09 -10.01
CA SER A 32 -2.64 8.15 -10.73
C SER A 32 -1.75 9.38 -10.78
N GLN A 33 -1.80 10.11 -11.91
CA GLN A 33 -1.10 11.37 -12.08
C GLN A 33 -2.11 12.51 -12.19
N ALA A 34 -1.83 13.61 -11.51
CA ALA A 34 -2.57 14.86 -11.60
C ALA A 34 -1.62 15.98 -12.03
N GLU A 35 -2.11 16.91 -12.83
CA GLU A 35 -1.34 18.06 -13.33
C GLU A 35 -2.14 19.34 -13.19
N GLU A 36 -1.53 20.38 -12.62
CA GLU A 36 -2.08 21.73 -12.54
C GLU A 36 -0.93 22.75 -12.61
N ASP A 37 -1.08 23.80 -13.42
CA ASP A 37 -0.08 24.87 -13.59
C ASP A 37 1.36 24.39 -13.88
N GLY A 38 1.49 23.26 -14.58
CA GLY A 38 2.78 22.63 -14.91
C GLY A 38 3.46 21.90 -13.75
N ASN A 39 2.81 21.79 -12.59
CA ASN A 39 3.18 20.88 -11.51
C ASN A 39 2.47 19.53 -11.73
N VAL A 40 3.24 18.45 -11.71
CA VAL A 40 2.76 17.07 -11.87
C VAL A 40 2.99 16.33 -10.57
N GLU A 41 1.93 15.74 -10.04
CA GLU A 41 1.97 14.96 -8.81
C GLU A 41 1.42 13.56 -9.04
N MET A 42 1.95 12.58 -8.31
CA MET A 42 1.59 11.18 -8.47
C MET A 42 1.12 10.58 -7.14
N GLY A 43 -0.13 10.14 -7.11
CA GLY A 43 -0.70 9.37 -6.00
C GLY A 43 -0.58 7.87 -6.26
N THR A 44 -0.39 7.09 -5.20
CA THR A 44 -0.41 5.62 -5.27
C THR A 44 -1.20 5.02 -4.10
N SER A 45 -1.98 3.99 -4.40
CA SER A 45 -2.70 3.17 -3.44
C SER A 45 -2.40 1.70 -3.72
N TYR A 46 -2.46 0.86 -2.69
CA TYR A 46 -2.27 -0.58 -2.81
C TYR A 46 -3.15 -1.34 -1.81
N ASP A 47 -3.43 -2.60 -2.13
CA ASP A 47 -4.18 -3.50 -1.26
C ASP A 47 -3.58 -4.91 -1.36
N VAL A 48 -3.59 -5.64 -0.25
CA VAL A 48 -3.11 -7.02 -0.14
C VAL A 48 -4.09 -7.83 0.69
N VAL A 49 -4.71 -8.84 0.07
CA VAL A 49 -5.76 -9.66 0.67
C VAL A 49 -5.48 -11.15 0.47
N ARG A 50 -6.06 -12.00 1.32
CA ARG A 50 -5.96 -13.48 1.19
C ARG A 50 -7.03 -14.09 0.29
N ASP A 51 -8.06 -13.33 -0.03
CA ASP A 51 -9.20 -13.71 -0.86
C ASP A 51 -9.40 -12.62 -1.92
N PHE A 52 -9.30 -13.01 -3.20
CA PHE A 52 -9.40 -12.09 -4.33
C PHE A 52 -10.67 -11.25 -4.30
N ALA A 53 -11.80 -11.81 -3.83
CA ALA A 53 -13.08 -11.10 -3.77
C ALA A 53 -13.06 -9.90 -2.80
N LYS A 54 -12.04 -9.80 -1.95
CA LYS A 54 -11.87 -8.71 -0.98
C LYS A 54 -11.12 -7.50 -1.54
N ILE A 55 -10.52 -7.59 -2.73
CA ILE A 55 -9.88 -6.41 -3.33
C ILE A 55 -10.97 -5.41 -3.73
N ASN A 56 -10.87 -4.19 -3.21
CA ASN A 56 -11.73 -3.08 -3.61
C ASN A 56 -11.03 -2.18 -4.63
N PHE A 57 -11.12 -2.55 -5.91
CA PHE A 57 -10.51 -1.80 -7.01
C PHE A 57 -11.02 -0.36 -7.16
N ARG A 58 -12.29 -0.11 -6.79
CA ARG A 58 -12.85 1.24 -6.82
C ARG A 58 -12.16 2.13 -5.78
N ASN A 59 -12.08 1.64 -4.54
CA ASN A 59 -11.41 2.38 -3.47
C ASN A 59 -9.93 2.63 -3.80
N LEU A 60 -9.24 1.66 -4.40
CA LEU A 60 -7.86 1.86 -4.87
C LEU A 60 -7.76 3.02 -5.88
N GLY A 61 -8.65 3.05 -6.87
CA GLY A 61 -8.67 4.12 -7.87
C GLY A 61 -8.95 5.49 -7.25
N GLU A 62 -9.98 5.56 -6.40
CA GLU A 62 -10.38 6.79 -5.70
C GLU A 62 -9.26 7.30 -4.80
N GLU A 63 -8.68 6.45 -3.94
CA GLU A 63 -7.59 6.85 -3.04
C GLU A 63 -6.33 7.30 -3.81
N SER A 64 -5.98 6.62 -4.90
CA SER A 64 -4.82 6.98 -5.72
C SER A 64 -5.02 8.35 -6.38
N ALA A 65 -6.21 8.62 -6.90
CA ALA A 65 -6.55 9.92 -7.50
C ALA A 65 -6.59 11.04 -6.44
N ASP A 66 -7.22 10.78 -5.30
CA ASP A 66 -7.30 11.75 -4.19
C ASP A 66 -5.91 12.11 -3.68
N LYS A 67 -5.02 11.13 -3.49
CA LYS A 67 -3.62 11.36 -3.13
C LYS A 67 -2.93 12.25 -4.17
N ALA A 68 -3.08 11.95 -5.46
CA ALA A 68 -2.44 12.73 -6.53
C ALA A 68 -2.89 14.20 -6.53
N VAL A 69 -4.21 14.43 -6.46
CA VAL A 69 -4.77 15.79 -6.47
C VAL A 69 -4.43 16.55 -5.19
N SER A 70 -4.41 15.89 -4.03
CA SER A 70 -4.13 16.54 -2.73
C SER A 70 -2.73 17.16 -2.62
N MET A 71 -1.79 16.71 -3.45
CA MET A 71 -0.40 17.19 -3.46
C MET A 71 -0.18 18.37 -4.41
N LEU A 72 -1.14 18.64 -5.31
CA LEU A 72 -1.02 19.76 -6.26
C LEU A 72 -0.82 21.08 -5.51
N GLY A 73 0.19 21.83 -5.94
CA GLY A 73 0.50 23.13 -5.35
C GLY A 73 1.15 23.07 -3.97
N ALA A 74 1.66 21.91 -3.53
CA ALA A 74 2.46 21.79 -2.31
C ALA A 74 3.65 22.77 -2.31
N LYS A 75 3.93 23.36 -1.14
CA LYS A 75 4.97 24.40 -0.96
C LYS A 75 5.81 24.12 0.28
N PRO A 76 7.09 24.50 0.27
CA PRO A 76 7.92 24.43 1.46
C PRO A 76 7.39 25.35 2.56
N ILE A 77 7.55 24.92 3.81
CA ILE A 77 7.28 25.73 5.00
C ILE A 77 8.60 26.23 5.61
N ALA A 78 8.53 27.23 6.49
CA ALA A 78 9.71 27.71 7.22
C ALA A 78 10.24 26.64 8.17
N SER A 79 11.56 26.64 8.40
CA SER A 79 12.21 25.71 9.32
C SER A 79 11.81 25.98 10.77
N GLU A 80 11.12 25.03 11.40
CA GLU A 80 10.64 25.14 12.78
C GLU A 80 10.53 23.75 13.44
N LYS A 81 10.48 23.69 14.78
CA LYS A 81 10.15 22.47 15.53
C LYS A 81 8.65 22.38 15.73
N LEU A 82 8.02 21.36 15.16
CA LEU A 82 6.57 21.18 15.17
C LEU A 82 6.20 19.73 15.50
N PRO A 83 5.00 19.49 16.08
CA PRO A 83 4.47 18.13 16.16
C PRO A 83 4.24 17.58 14.75
N VAL A 84 4.55 16.29 14.56
CA VAL A 84 4.37 15.59 13.28
C VAL A 84 3.37 14.46 13.47
N ILE A 85 2.40 14.36 12.57
CA ILE A 85 1.49 13.22 12.46
C ILE A 85 1.93 12.43 11.23
N LEU A 86 2.34 11.18 11.44
CA LEU A 86 2.67 10.27 10.35
C LEU A 86 1.39 9.54 9.93
N ASP A 87 1.11 9.53 8.62
CA ASP A 87 0.10 8.62 8.09
C ASP A 87 0.48 7.17 8.42
N ARG A 88 -0.53 6.29 8.50
CA ARG A 88 -0.36 4.87 8.85
C ARG A 88 0.71 4.17 8.00
N GLU A 89 0.79 4.50 6.71
CA GLU A 89 1.71 3.86 5.78
C GLU A 89 3.15 4.24 6.12
N VAL A 90 3.37 5.51 6.46
CA VAL A 90 4.69 6.04 6.85
C VAL A 90 5.08 5.55 8.24
N ALA A 91 4.13 5.52 9.18
CA ALA A 91 4.36 5.07 10.55
C ALA A 91 4.96 3.66 10.62
N THR A 92 4.55 2.77 9.71
CA THR A 92 5.06 1.39 9.65
C THR A 92 6.55 1.30 9.32
N SER A 93 7.10 2.29 8.62
CA SER A 93 8.53 2.31 8.20
C SER A 93 9.50 2.81 9.27
N VAL A 94 8.99 3.48 10.30
CA VAL A 94 9.81 4.10 11.35
C VAL A 94 9.72 3.37 12.70
N LEU A 95 8.91 2.31 12.76
CA LEU A 95 8.79 1.39 13.89
C LEU A 95 9.72 0.19 13.69
#